data_AF-A0A534QJ30-F1
#
_entry.id   AF-A0A534QJ30-F1
#
_cell.length_a   1.000
_cell.length_b   1.000
_cell.length_c   1.000
_cell.angle_alpha   90.00
_cell.angle_beta   90.00
_cell.angle_gamma   90.00
#
_symmetry.space_group_name_H-M   'P 1'
#
loop_
_entity.id
_entity.type
_entity.pdbx_description
1 polymer ?
#
loop_
_entity_poly.entity_id
_entity_poly.type
_entity_poly.pdbx_seq_one_letter_code
_entity_poly.pdbx_strand_id
1 'polypeptide(L)'
;MFLLENFIQAIAFTLDSLLSIYFWIVLISALLSWVNPDPRNPIVRFLYGVTEPVLYHIRRRLPFVVAGGFDLSPLVLMIGIQFTRMLVVKSLFDLSLRVGGISGHLHGV
;
A
#
# COMPACT_ATOMS: atom_id res chain seq x y z
N MET A 1 26.06 -5.05 12.00
CA MET A 1 26.83 -4.27 11.00
C MET A 1 25.96 -3.11 10.58
N PHE A 2 26.43 -1.87 10.73
CA PHE A 2 25.67 -0.64 10.44
C PHE A 2 25.04 -0.61 9.03
N LEU A 3 25.75 -1.14 8.03
CA LEU A 3 25.25 -1.20 6.65
C LEU A 3 23.98 -2.06 6.47
N LEU A 4 23.88 -3.18 7.20
CA LEU A 4 22.73 -4.09 7.07
C LEU A 4 21.46 -3.47 7.66
N GLU A 5 21.59 -2.80 8.81
CA GLU A 5 20.49 -2.07 9.45
C GLU A 5 19.94 -0.99 8.52
N ASN A 6 20.81 -0.11 8.00
CA ASN A 6 20.41 0.96 7.09
C ASN A 6 19.77 0.41 5.82
N PHE A 7 20.27 -0.70 5.29
CA PHE A 7 19.72 -1.32 4.11
C PHE A 7 18.30 -1.84 4.34
N ILE A 8 18.04 -2.53 5.45
CA ILE A 8 16.70 -3.01 5.82
C ILE A 8 15.77 -1.82 6.04
N GLN A 9 16.23 -0.77 6.73
CA GLN A 9 15.45 0.43 6.98
C GLN A 9 15.09 1.16 5.67
N ALA A 10 16.03 1.26 4.73
CA ALA A 10 15.78 1.84 3.42
C ALA A 10 14.71 1.05 2.65
N ILE A 11 14.80 -0.29 2.65
CA ILE A 11 13.78 -1.14 2.02
C ILE A 11 12.41 -0.93 2.65
N ALA A 12 12.34 -0.95 3.99
CA ALA A 12 11.10 -0.75 4.73
C ALA A 12 10.46 0.60 4.39
N PHE A 13 11.26 1.67 4.37
CA PHE A 13 10.81 3.02 4.04
C PHE A 13 10.35 3.16 2.59
N THR A 14 11.10 2.63 1.62
CA THR A 14 10.72 2.65 0.21
C THR A 14 9.43 1.88 -0.01
N LEU A 15 9.28 0.70 0.58
CA LEU A 15 8.06 -0.09 0.49
C LEU A 15 6.86 0.65 1.11
N ASP A 16 7.04 1.26 2.29
CA ASP A 16 5.99 2.06 2.92
C ASP A 16 5.54 3.23 2.04
N SER A 17 6.50 3.92 1.45
CA SER A 17 6.26 5.07 0.58
C SER A 17 5.47 4.66 -0.66
N LEU A 18 5.84 3.54 -1.30
CA LEU A 18 5.13 3.02 -2.47
C LEU A 18 3.69 2.60 -2.12
N LEU A 19 3.51 1.90 -0.99
CA LEU A 19 2.18 1.50 -0.51
C LEU A 19 1.33 2.72 -0.15
N SER A 20 1.93 3.76 0.45
CA SER A 20 1.26 5.03 0.76
C SER A 20 0.82 5.76 -0.51
N ILE A 21 1.70 5.89 -1.50
CA ILE A 21 1.36 6.49 -2.80
C ILE A 21 0.21 5.71 -3.46
N TYR A 22 0.29 4.37 -3.47
CA TYR A 22 -0.75 3.55 -4.06
C TYR A 22 -2.07 3.66 -3.30
N PHE A 23 -2.05 3.75 -1.96
CA PHE A 23 -3.25 4.03 -1.16
C PHE A 23 -3.92 5.34 -1.59
N TRP A 24 -3.16 6.42 -1.77
CA TRP A 24 -3.69 7.70 -2.23
C TRP A 24 -4.25 7.63 -3.65
N ILE A 25 -3.59 6.90 -4.56
CA ILE A 25 -4.09 6.64 -5.91
C ILE A 25 -5.46 5.95 -5.85
N VAL A 26 -5.60 4.89 -5.05
CA VAL A 26 -6.87 4.16 -4.89
C VAL A 26 -7.94 5.05 -4.28
N LEU A 27 -7.60 5.84 -3.25
CA LEU A 27 -8.52 6.76 -2.62
C LEU A 27 -9.05 7.81 -3.61
N ILE A 28 -8.16 8.46 -4.36
CA ILE A 28 -8.55 9.46 -5.37
C ILE A 28 -9.41 8.80 -6.46
N SER A 29 -9.03 7.61 -6.92
CA SER A 29 -9.82 6.86 -7.91
C SER A 29 -11.22 6.51 -7.39
N ALA A 30 -11.35 6.15 -6.12
CA ALA A 30 -12.64 5.87 -5.48
C ALA A 30 -13.51 7.12 -5.36
N LEU A 31 -12.93 8.24 -4.90
CA LEU A 31 -13.65 9.52 -4.82
C LEU A 31 -14.11 10.00 -6.19
N LEU A 32 -13.26 9.85 -7.21
CA LEU A 32 -13.61 10.18 -8.58
C LEU A 32 -14.78 9.30 -9.06
N SER A 33 -14.83 8.02 -8.73
CA SER A 33 -15.95 7.15 -9.16
C SER A 33 -17.34 7.65 -8.70
N TRP A 34 -17.43 8.39 -7.60
CA TRP A 34 -18.70 8.94 -7.09
C TRP A 34 -19.14 10.24 -7.76
N VAL A 35 -18.22 10.97 -8.39
CA VAL A 35 -18.54 12.26 -9.04
C VAL A 35 -18.68 12.14 -10.56
N ASN A 36 -18.57 10.94 -11.11
CA ASN A 36 -18.72 10.63 -12.55
C ASN A 36 -17.83 11.52 -13.46
N PRO A 37 -16.50 11.39 -13.39
CA PRO A 37 -15.53 12.25 -14.09
C PRO A 37 -15.51 11.98 -15.61
N ASP A 38 -15.02 12.94 -16.39
CA ASP A 38 -14.84 12.75 -17.84
C ASP A 38 -13.80 11.63 -18.11
N PRO A 39 -14.21 10.50 -18.75
CA PRO A 39 -13.32 9.38 -19.02
C PRO A 39 -12.20 9.69 -20.03
N ARG A 40 -12.30 10.82 -20.76
CA ARG A 40 -11.26 11.28 -21.70
C ARG A 40 -10.15 12.05 -20.99
N ASN A 41 -10.28 12.34 -19.70
CA ASN A 41 -9.20 12.96 -18.95
C ASN A 41 -8.04 11.96 -18.78
N PRO A 42 -6.80 12.30 -19.19
CA PRO A 42 -5.65 11.40 -19.07
C PRO A 42 -5.36 10.97 -17.63
N ILE A 43 -5.63 11.82 -16.63
CA ILE A 43 -5.44 11.49 -15.21
C ILE A 43 -6.43 10.41 -14.79
N VAL A 44 -7.69 10.54 -15.19
CA VAL A 44 -8.75 9.57 -14.90
C VAL A 44 -8.41 8.21 -15.52
N ARG A 45 -7.99 8.19 -16.78
CA ARG A 45 -7.53 6.96 -17.45
C ARG A 45 -6.33 6.32 -16.75
N PHE A 46 -5.37 7.13 -16.30
CA PHE A 46 -4.23 6.63 -15.56
C PHE A 46 -4.67 5.97 -14.24
N LEU A 47 -5.47 6.66 -13.44
CA LEU A 47 -5.97 6.15 -12.16
C LEU A 47 -6.74 4.85 -12.32
N TYR A 48 -7.67 4.78 -13.27
CA TYR A 48 -8.37 3.53 -13.58
C TYR A 48 -7.40 2.46 -14.08
N GLY A 49 -6.48 2.80 -14.99
CA GLY A 49 -5.52 1.85 -15.55
C GLY A 49 -4.63 1.18 -14.49
N VAL A 50 -4.23 1.91 -13.44
CA VAL A 50 -3.39 1.35 -12.37
C VAL A 50 -4.17 0.67 -11.24
N THR A 51 -5.43 1.02 -11.04
CA THR A 51 -6.27 0.45 -9.96
C THR A 51 -7.11 -0.74 -10.43
N GLU A 52 -7.61 -0.71 -11.67
CA GLU A 52 -8.52 -1.71 -12.23
C GLU A 52 -8.00 -3.15 -12.17
N PRO A 53 -6.73 -3.45 -12.50
CA PRO A 53 -6.23 -4.83 -12.41
C PRO A 53 -6.46 -5.42 -11.02
N VAL A 54 -6.21 -4.68 -9.94
CA VAL A 54 -6.39 -5.20 -8.58
C VAL A 54 -7.86 -5.19 -8.17
N LEU A 55 -8.59 -4.11 -8.46
CA LEU A 55 -10.01 -3.99 -8.15
C LEU A 55 -10.85 -5.06 -8.86
N TYR A 56 -10.54 -5.40 -10.11
CA TYR A 56 -11.16 -6.49 -10.84
C TYR A 56 -11.04 -7.83 -10.10
N HIS A 57 -9.84 -8.16 -9.59
CA HIS A 57 -9.63 -9.40 -8.83
C HIS A 57 -10.39 -9.39 -7.51
N ILE A 58 -10.49 -8.24 -6.84
CA ILE A 58 -11.28 -8.10 -5.62
C ILE A 58 -12.77 -8.33 -5.92
N ARG A 59 -13.33 -7.64 -6.92
CA ARG A 59 -14.73 -7.81 -7.35
C ARG A 59 -15.05 -9.25 -7.71
N ARG A 60 -14.14 -9.92 -8.42
CA ARG A 60 -14.33 -11.31 -8.84
C ARG A 60 -14.32 -12.29 -7.66
N ARG A 61 -13.52 -12.04 -6.63
CA ARG A 61 -13.41 -12.94 -5.45
C ARG A 61 -14.41 -12.62 -4.35
N LEU A 62 -14.81 -11.36 -4.22
CA LEU A 62 -15.69 -10.86 -3.17
C LEU A 62 -16.89 -10.14 -3.81
N PRO A 63 -17.74 -10.81 -4.59
CA PRO A 63 -18.80 -10.14 -5.36
C PRO A 63 -19.78 -9.32 -4.49
N PHE A 64 -19.91 -9.66 -3.21
CA PHE A 64 -20.71 -8.93 -2.23
C PHE A 64 -20.22 -7.49 -1.95
N VAL A 65 -18.98 -7.12 -2.33
CA VAL A 65 -18.48 -5.75 -2.14
C VAL A 65 -19.06 -4.78 -3.16
N VAL A 66 -19.69 -5.30 -4.22
CA VAL A 66 -20.45 -4.51 -5.17
C VAL A 66 -21.92 -4.70 -4.85
N ALA A 67 -22.53 -3.71 -4.21
CA ALA A 67 -23.91 -3.80 -3.72
C ALA A 67 -24.67 -2.50 -3.99
N GLY A 68 -25.91 -2.61 -4.49
CA GLY A 68 -26.82 -1.47 -4.63
C GLY A 68 -26.30 -0.33 -5.52
N GLY A 69 -25.43 -0.63 -6.49
CA GLY A 69 -24.82 0.37 -7.37
C GLY A 69 -23.57 1.05 -6.81
N PHE A 70 -23.12 0.69 -5.60
CA PHE A 70 -21.87 1.17 -5.02
C PHE A 70 -20.79 0.09 -5.05
N ASP A 71 -19.57 0.48 -5.41
CA ASP A 71 -18.40 -0.39 -5.43
C ASP A 71 -17.53 -0.13 -4.18
N LEU A 72 -17.54 -1.05 -3.23
CA LEU A 72 -16.69 -1.00 -2.03
C LEU A 72 -15.33 -1.68 -2.22
N SER A 73 -15.02 -2.19 -3.42
CA SER A 73 -13.71 -2.80 -3.72
C SER A 73 -12.53 -1.87 -3.43
N PRO A 74 -12.59 -0.55 -3.72
CA PRO A 74 -11.51 0.35 -3.35
C PRO A 74 -11.27 0.42 -1.84
N LEU A 75 -12.33 0.34 -1.03
CA LEU A 75 -12.22 0.29 0.42
C LEU A 75 -11.53 -1.00 0.89
N VAL A 76 -11.91 -2.14 0.33
CA VAL A 76 -11.25 -3.42 0.62
C VAL A 76 -9.77 -3.38 0.23
N LEU A 77 -9.44 -2.80 -0.93
CA LEU A 77 -8.05 -2.63 -1.35
C LEU A 77 -7.27 -1.73 -0.38
N MET A 78 -7.84 -0.60 0.03
CA MET A 78 -7.24 0.31 1.01
C MET A 78 -6.97 -0.40 2.34
N ILE A 79 -7.92 -1.20 2.83
CA ILE A 79 -7.73 -2.03 4.03
C ILE A 79 -6.59 -3.02 3.83
N GLY A 80 -6.53 -3.71 2.68
CA GLY A 80 -5.46 -4.64 2.35
C GLY A 80 -4.08 -3.98 2.30
N ILE A 81 -4.00 -2.77 1.77
CA ILE A 81 -2.76 -1.97 1.76
C ILE A 81 -2.33 -1.65 3.19
N GLN A 82 -3.23 -1.13 4.03
CA GLN A 82 -2.92 -0.80 5.42
C GLN A 82 -2.50 -2.04 6.23
N PHE A 83 -3.21 -3.15 6.03
CA PHE A 83 -2.84 -4.44 6.61
C PHE A 83 -1.42 -4.86 6.19
N THR A 84 -1.08 -4.73 4.90
CA THR A 84 0.26 -5.06 4.39
C THR A 84 1.34 -4.15 4.98
N ARG A 85 1.07 -2.85 5.15
CA ARG A 85 1.99 -1.93 5.84
C ARG A 85 2.20 -2.36 7.29
N MET A 86 1.12 -2.63 8.02
CA MET A 86 1.23 -3.02 9.42
C MET A 86 1.92 -4.38 9.61
N LEU A 87 1.67 -5.34 8.72
CA LEU A 87 2.26 -6.68 8.83
C LEU A 87 3.70 -6.72 8.30
N VAL A 88 3.95 -6.23 7.08
CA VAL A 88 5.23 -6.40 6.39
C VAL A 88 6.18 -5.27 6.71
N VAL A 89 5.77 -4.01 6.46
CA VAL A 89 6.65 -2.85 6.63
C VAL A 89 7.06 -2.69 8.09
N LYS A 90 6.10 -2.77 9.03
CA LYS A 90 6.42 -2.68 10.46
C LYS A 90 7.38 -3.79 10.89
N SER A 91 7.19 -5.01 10.41
CA SER A 91 8.10 -6.12 10.72
C SER A 91 9.52 -5.88 10.19
N LEU A 92 9.67 -5.25 9.03
CA LEU A 92 10.98 -4.89 8.48
C LEU A 92 11.66 -3.79 9.32
N PHE A 93 10.93 -2.78 9.78
CA PHE A 93 11.46 -1.78 10.71
C PHE A 93 11.82 -2.39 12.07
N ASP A 94 10.96 -3.25 12.63
CA ASP A 94 11.26 -3.93 13.90
C ASP A 94 12.51 -4.83 13.74
N LEU A 95 12.70 -5.45 12.57
CA LEU A 95 13.89 -6.23 12.25
C LEU A 95 15.15 -5.36 12.17
N SER A 96 15.09 -4.19 11.52
CA SER A 96 16.25 -3.30 11.44
C SER A 96 16.72 -2.87 12.83
N LEU A 97 15.79 -2.53 13.71
CA LEU A 97 16.08 -2.15 15.10
C LEU A 97 16.73 -3.29 15.90
N ARG A 98 16.26 -4.53 15.71
CA ARG A 98 16.85 -5.71 16.35
C ARG A 98 18.28 -5.97 15.86
N VAL A 99 18.51 -5.86 14.56
CA VAL A 99 19.84 -6.04 13.94
C VAL A 99 20.82 -4.95 14.39
N GLY A 100 20.37 -3.70 14.46
CA GLY A 100 21.15 -2.57 14.97
C GLY A 100 21.53 -2.74 16.45
N GLY A 101 20.55 -3.11 17.29
CA GLY A 101 20.75 -3.36 18.72
C GLY A 101 21.73 -4.49 19.03
N ILE A 102 21.71 -5.58 18.25
CA ILE A 102 22.68 -6.68 18.38
C ILE A 102 24.11 -6.17 18.09
N SER A 103 24.29 -5.29 17.10
CA SER A 103 25.62 -4.73 16.81
C SER A 103 26.10 -3.70 17.82
N GLY A 104 25.21 -2.93 18.44
CA GLY A 104 25.58 -1.99 19.51
C GLY A 104 26.14 -2.68 20.76
N HIS A 105 25.67 -3.89 21.07
CA HIS A 105 26.10 -4.62 22.27
C HIS A 105 27.50 -5.25 22.15
N LEU A 106 27.99 -5.50 20.92
CA LEU A 106 29.31 -6.10 20.68
C LEU A 106 30.47 -5.08 20.67
N HIS A 107 30.17 -3.79 20.58
CA HIS A 107 31.15 -2.70 20.59
C HIS A 107 31.18 -1.92 21.91
N GLY A 108 30.39 -2.36 22.89
CA GLY A 108 30.34 -1.79 24.24
C GLY A 108 31.14 -2.59 25.24
N VAL A 109 32.44 -2.78 24.99
CA VAL A 109 33.51 -3.04 25.98
C VAL A 109 34.79 -2.37 25.48
#